data_AF-A0A3D0XK03-F1
#
_entry.id   AF-A0A3D0XK03-F1
#
_cell.length_a   1.000
_cell.length_b   1.000
_cell.length_c   1.000
_cell.angle_alpha   90.00
_cell.angle_beta   90.00
_cell.angle_gamma   90.00
#
_symmetry.space_group_name_H-M   'P 1'
#
loop_
_entity.id
_entity.type
_entity.pdbx_description
1 polymer ?
#
loop_
_entity_poly.entity_id
_entity_poly.type
_entity_poly.pdbx_seq_one_letter_code
_entity_poly.pdbx_strand_id
1 'polypeptide(L)'
;MKDLEVGSWKSPDYEGESLPLLEEVLQHVPDGKQIFIEIKCPKEVLPYLKQVVQESGLLAQQTVFIAFDWETIRQTKLIFPSSACYWLSGFKQDKTSGTWEPSAAEVLERALEAKVDGVDVSHSGPVSAQFVAAAHEKGLEVHVYTVNEIADARRVMKAGVDGITTDRPLFLREQLGL
;
A
#
# COMPACT_ATOMS: atom_id res chain seq x y z
N MET A 1 17.28 -5.65 19.82
CA MET A 1 16.46 -5.86 18.60
C MET A 1 17.34 -6.02 17.36
N LYS A 2 18.40 -5.22 17.16
CA LYS A 2 19.33 -5.40 16.02
C LYS A 2 20.06 -6.76 16.00
N ASP A 3 20.20 -7.43 17.14
CA ASP A 3 20.88 -8.73 17.23
C ASP A 3 19.95 -9.93 16.91
N LEU A 4 18.70 -9.70 16.51
CA LEU A 4 17.79 -10.76 16.12
C LEU A 4 18.04 -11.16 14.67
N GLU A 5 18.39 -12.42 14.46
CA GLU A 5 18.47 -13.03 13.13
C GLU A 5 17.05 -13.34 12.63
N VAL A 6 16.72 -12.86 11.42
CA VAL A 6 15.35 -12.87 10.88
C VAL A 6 15.25 -13.47 9.48
N GLY A 7 16.30 -14.13 8.97
CA GLY A 7 16.31 -14.74 7.65
C GLY A 7 16.15 -16.26 7.66
N SER A 8 16.75 -16.97 8.62
CA SER A 8 16.80 -18.44 8.63
C SER A 8 15.43 -19.13 8.65
N TRP A 9 14.39 -18.47 9.18
CA TRP A 9 13.02 -19.01 9.17
C TRP A 9 12.46 -19.15 7.75
N LYS A 10 12.98 -18.39 6.78
CA LYS A 10 12.51 -18.37 5.39
C LYS A 10 13.27 -19.36 4.50
N SER A 11 14.61 -19.37 4.60
CA SER A 11 15.52 -20.29 3.89
C SER A 11 16.91 -20.23 4.54
N PRO A 12 17.69 -21.32 4.55
CA PRO A 12 19.11 -21.27 4.94
C PRO A 12 19.95 -20.25 4.15
N ASP A 13 19.55 -19.92 2.91
CA ASP A 13 20.24 -18.93 2.08
C ASP A 13 20.20 -17.50 2.66
N TYR A 14 19.32 -17.24 3.63
CA TYR A 14 19.17 -15.93 4.30
C TYR A 14 19.72 -15.95 5.73
N GLU A 15 20.51 -16.95 6.10
CA GLU A 15 21.14 -17.00 7.42
C GLU A 15 21.99 -15.76 7.68
N GLY A 16 21.73 -15.09 8.81
CA GLY A 16 22.48 -13.92 9.26
C GLY A 16 21.85 -12.58 8.88
N GLU A 17 20.71 -12.59 8.17
CA GLU A 17 19.93 -11.37 7.93
C GLU A 17 19.41 -10.81 9.25
N SER A 18 19.58 -9.50 9.45
CA SER A 18 19.12 -8.78 10.64
C SER A 18 17.91 -7.90 10.33
N LEU A 19 17.17 -7.49 11.36
CA LEU A 19 16.03 -6.59 11.17
C LEU A 19 16.53 -5.20 10.71
N PRO A 20 16.18 -4.74 9.50
CA PRO A 20 16.68 -3.46 9.01
C PRO A 20 16.00 -2.29 9.72
N LEU A 21 16.73 -1.19 9.88
CA LEU A 21 16.12 0.10 10.21
C LEU A 21 15.51 0.74 8.97
N LEU A 22 14.47 1.56 9.18
CA LEU A 22 13.87 2.32 8.08
C LEU A 22 14.91 3.23 7.41
N GLU A 23 15.77 3.91 8.17
CA GLU A 23 16.81 4.79 7.62
C GLU A 23 17.79 4.05 6.68
N GLU A 24 18.10 2.78 6.98
CA GLU A 24 18.95 1.93 6.16
C GLU A 24 18.23 1.59 4.84
N VAL A 25 16.92 1.28 4.90
CA VAL A 25 16.11 0.99 3.71
C VAL A 25 15.94 2.22 2.80
N LEU A 26 15.70 3.41 3.37
CA LEU A 26 15.48 4.63 2.58
C LEU A 26 16.69 5.03 1.73
N GLN A 27 17.91 4.68 2.17
CA GLN A 27 19.15 4.93 1.41
C GLN A 27 19.23 4.13 0.10
N HIS A 28 18.42 3.09 -0.05
CA HIS A 28 18.44 2.20 -1.22
C HIS A 28 17.35 2.51 -2.25
N VAL A 29 16.51 3.53 -2.02
CA VAL A 29 15.45 3.91 -2.98
C VAL A 29 16.08 4.56 -4.22
N PRO A 30 15.97 3.95 -5.41
CA PRO A 30 16.58 4.51 -6.61
C PRO A 30 15.89 5.78 -7.10
N ASP A 31 16.63 6.59 -7.87
CA ASP A 31 16.07 7.72 -8.59
C ASP A 31 14.91 7.28 -9.51
N GLY A 32 13.83 8.06 -9.50
CA GLY A 32 12.64 7.77 -10.29
C GLY A 32 11.82 6.56 -9.80
N LYS A 33 12.15 6.00 -8.64
CA LYS A 33 11.34 4.97 -7.96
C LYS A 33 10.73 5.54 -6.68
N GLN A 34 9.67 4.87 -6.25
CA GLN A 34 8.92 5.20 -5.03
C GLN A 34 9.08 4.06 -4.03
N ILE A 35 9.04 4.40 -2.75
CA ILE A 35 8.90 3.46 -1.65
C ILE A 35 7.51 3.59 -1.03
N PHE A 36 6.84 2.45 -0.83
CA PHE A 36 5.59 2.35 -0.09
C PHE A 36 5.91 1.97 1.35
N ILE A 37 5.57 2.85 2.29
CA ILE A 37 5.81 2.68 3.72
C ILE A 37 4.48 2.39 4.40
N GLU A 38 4.27 1.12 4.79
CA GLU A 38 3.11 0.74 5.60
C GLU A 38 3.32 1.08 7.07
N ILE A 39 2.46 1.93 7.63
CA ILE A 39 2.49 2.31 9.04
C ILE A 39 1.61 1.32 9.81
N LYS A 40 2.26 0.29 10.39
CA LYS A 40 1.60 -0.80 11.14
C LYS A 40 1.36 -0.54 12.62
N CYS A 41 1.59 0.69 13.07
CA CYS A 41 1.41 1.09 14.45
C CYS A 41 0.62 2.41 14.54
N PRO A 42 0.07 2.73 15.73
CA PRO A 42 -0.68 3.96 15.93
C PRO A 42 0.12 5.25 15.61
N LYS A 43 -0.61 6.34 15.38
CA LYS A 43 -0.13 7.67 14.98
C LYS A 43 0.98 8.29 15.84
N GLU A 44 1.21 7.78 17.05
CA GLU A 44 2.29 8.20 17.94
C GLU A 44 3.68 8.00 17.32
N VAL A 45 3.81 7.14 16.31
CA VAL A 45 5.05 6.95 15.55
C VAL A 45 5.37 8.11 14.59
N LEU A 46 4.36 8.89 14.17
CA LEU A 46 4.47 9.82 13.05
C LEU A 46 5.54 10.92 13.23
N PRO A 47 5.77 11.50 14.44
CA PRO A 47 6.86 12.44 14.65
C PRO A 47 8.24 11.84 14.34
N TYR A 48 8.47 10.58 14.73
CA TYR A 48 9.72 9.87 14.47
C TYR A 48 9.87 9.50 13.00
N LEU A 49 8.78 9.02 12.38
CA LEU A 49 8.73 8.74 10.94
C LEU A 49 9.06 10.00 10.13
N LYS A 50 8.52 11.16 10.52
CA LYS A 50 8.83 12.44 9.89
C LYS A 50 10.31 12.77 9.94
N GLN A 51 10.93 12.60 11.10
CA GLN A 51 12.36 12.84 11.25
C GLN A 51 13.17 11.95 10.30
N VAL A 52 12.93 10.63 10.31
CA VAL A 52 13.66 9.67 9.47
C VAL A 52 13.47 9.96 7.97
N VAL A 53 12.25 10.26 7.53
CA VAL A 53 11.98 10.60 6.13
C VAL A 53 12.67 11.90 5.73
N GLN A 54 12.67 12.93 6.58
CA GLN A 54 13.35 14.19 6.29
C GLN A 54 14.88 14.03 6.21
N GLU A 55 15.46 13.25 7.11
CA GLU A 55 16.90 12.97 7.15
C GLU A 55 17.36 12.12 5.95
N SER A 56 16.47 11.30 5.37
CA SER A 56 16.78 10.49 4.18
C SER A 56 17.09 11.31 2.92
N GLY A 57 16.59 12.55 2.85
CA GLY A 57 16.71 13.40 1.66
C GLY A 57 15.82 12.98 0.47
N LEU A 58 14.98 11.96 0.61
CA LEU A 58 14.04 11.56 -0.43
C LEU A 58 13.02 12.65 -0.73
N LEU A 59 12.68 12.80 -2.01
CA LEU A 59 11.65 13.74 -2.44
C LEU A 59 10.26 13.23 -2.06
N ALA A 60 9.32 14.13 -1.82
CA ALA A 60 7.96 13.76 -1.40
C ALA A 60 7.30 12.76 -2.37
N GLN A 61 7.48 12.93 -3.68
CA GLN A 61 6.97 12.03 -4.71
C GLN A 61 7.59 10.62 -4.69
N GLN A 62 8.75 10.43 -4.04
CA GLN A 62 9.37 9.12 -3.85
C GLN A 62 8.86 8.40 -2.61
N THR A 63 8.10 9.08 -1.75
CA THR A 63 7.54 8.50 -0.53
C THR A 63 6.03 8.36 -0.65
N VAL A 64 5.55 7.15 -0.43
CA VAL A 64 4.13 6.82 -0.39
C VAL A 64 3.83 6.18 0.96
N PHE A 65 2.75 6.60 1.61
CA PHE A 65 2.34 6.07 2.90
C PHE A 65 1.04 5.30 2.79
N ILE A 66 0.99 4.15 3.44
CA ILE A 66 -0.22 3.33 3.52
C ILE A 66 -0.46 2.91 4.97
N ALA A 67 -1.72 2.81 5.40
CA ALA A 67 -2.04 2.29 6.73
C ALA A 67 -3.48 1.77 6.79
N PHE A 68 -3.71 0.70 7.56
CA PHE A 68 -5.07 0.21 7.87
C PHE A 68 -5.77 1.08 8.90
N ASP A 69 -5.02 1.57 9.89
CA ASP A 69 -5.58 2.40 10.95
C ASP A 69 -5.99 3.76 10.40
N TRP A 70 -7.28 4.05 10.53
CA TRP A 70 -7.94 5.22 9.96
C TRP A 70 -7.35 6.54 10.47
N GLU A 71 -7.15 6.65 11.79
CA GLU A 71 -6.64 7.90 12.36
C GLU A 71 -5.15 8.08 12.01
N THR A 72 -4.39 7.00 11.91
CA THR A 72 -2.99 7.02 11.49
C THR A 72 -2.85 7.53 10.07
N ILE A 73 -3.60 7.01 9.08
CA ILE A 73 -3.46 7.50 7.70
C ILE A 73 -3.93 8.95 7.55
N ARG A 74 -4.99 9.35 8.25
CA ARG A 74 -5.50 10.72 8.25
C ARG A 74 -4.48 11.71 8.80
N GLN A 75 -3.84 11.39 9.93
CA GLN A 75 -2.78 12.23 10.50
C GLN A 75 -1.52 12.22 9.63
N THR A 76 -1.21 11.10 8.98
CA THR A 76 -0.08 11.00 8.04
C THR A 76 -0.25 11.99 6.90
N LYS A 77 -1.44 12.09 6.29
CA LYS A 77 -1.70 13.06 5.22
C LYS A 77 -1.55 14.52 5.68
N LEU A 78 -1.88 14.83 6.93
CA LEU A 78 -1.65 16.17 7.50
C LEU A 78 -0.17 16.49 7.69
N ILE A 79 0.64 15.48 8.06
CA ILE A 79 2.08 15.64 8.31
C ILE A 79 2.88 15.64 7.00
N PHE A 80 2.47 14.86 6.01
CA PHE A 80 3.11 14.70 4.70
C PHE A 80 2.15 15.08 3.56
N PRO A 81 1.72 16.35 3.45
CA PRO A 81 0.70 16.76 2.49
C PRO A 81 1.11 16.56 1.02
N SER A 82 2.42 16.58 0.75
CA SER A 82 3.00 16.42 -0.60
C SER A 82 3.33 14.98 -0.98
N SER A 83 3.27 14.04 -0.03
CA SER A 83 3.46 12.61 -0.28
C SER A 83 2.10 11.96 -0.52
N ALA A 84 2.06 10.96 -1.40
CA ALA A 84 0.83 10.20 -1.61
C ALA A 84 0.51 9.37 -0.36
N CYS A 85 -0.75 9.37 0.06
CA CYS A 85 -1.26 8.56 1.15
C CYS A 85 -2.43 7.72 0.63
N TYR A 86 -2.40 6.41 0.87
CA TYR A 86 -3.51 5.51 0.52
C TYR A 86 -4.03 4.80 1.77
N TRP A 87 -5.36 4.80 1.94
CA TRP A 87 -5.96 4.07 3.05
C TRP A 87 -6.08 2.57 2.70
N LEU A 88 -5.51 1.71 3.55
CA LEU A 88 -5.63 0.26 3.39
C LEU A 88 -7.00 -0.19 3.88
N SER A 89 -7.73 -0.90 3.01
CA SER A 89 -9.05 -1.43 3.35
C SER A 89 -9.20 -2.88 2.90
N GLY A 90 -9.66 -3.72 3.82
CA GLY A 90 -10.09 -5.08 3.52
C GLY A 90 -11.59 -5.13 3.27
N PHE A 91 -12.05 -6.13 2.55
CA PHE A 91 -13.47 -6.36 2.28
C PHE A 91 -13.89 -7.72 2.81
N LYS A 92 -15.04 -7.78 3.47
CA LYS A 92 -15.68 -9.03 3.88
C LYS A 92 -16.99 -9.19 3.14
N GLN A 93 -17.18 -10.34 2.48
CA GLN A 93 -18.45 -10.66 1.85
C GLN A 93 -19.33 -11.46 2.80
N ASP A 94 -20.56 -11.02 3.01
CA ASP A 94 -21.60 -11.88 3.58
C ASP A 94 -21.99 -12.94 2.54
N LYS A 95 -21.87 -14.22 2.91
CA LYS A 95 -22.12 -15.33 1.97
C LYS A 95 -23.59 -15.55 1.64
N THR A 96 -24.50 -15.01 2.45
CA THR A 96 -25.95 -15.19 2.31
C THR A 96 -26.53 -14.10 1.42
N SER A 97 -26.19 -12.84 1.68
CA SER A 97 -26.69 -11.68 0.93
C SER A 97 -25.80 -11.33 -0.27
N GLY A 98 -24.53 -11.76 -0.26
CA GLY A 98 -23.52 -11.36 -1.24
C GLY A 98 -22.98 -9.94 -1.05
N THR A 99 -23.40 -9.24 0.01
CA THR A 99 -23.02 -7.85 0.28
C THR A 99 -21.60 -7.75 0.83
N TRP A 100 -20.93 -6.65 0.50
CA TRP A 100 -19.58 -6.36 0.97
C TRP A 100 -19.60 -5.37 2.14
N GLU A 101 -18.80 -5.65 3.17
CA GLU A 101 -18.59 -4.79 4.33
C GLU A 101 -17.09 -4.49 4.52
N PRO A 102 -16.68 -3.21 4.58
CA PRO A 102 -17.47 -2.05 4.14
C PRO A 102 -17.87 -2.17 2.66
N SER A 103 -18.90 -1.44 2.24
CA SER A 103 -19.22 -1.34 0.82
C SER A 103 -18.13 -0.56 0.07
N ALA A 104 -18.02 -0.80 -1.23
CA ALA A 104 -17.08 -0.08 -2.08
C ALA A 104 -17.31 1.44 -2.06
N ALA A 105 -18.57 1.88 -1.97
CA ALA A 105 -18.93 3.30 -1.88
C ALA A 105 -18.45 3.91 -0.56
N GLU A 106 -18.70 3.24 0.58
CA GLU A 106 -18.24 3.71 1.89
C GLU A 106 -16.72 3.83 1.96
N VAL A 107 -15.98 2.94 1.28
CA VAL A 107 -14.52 3.02 1.21
C VAL A 107 -14.06 4.30 0.52
N LEU A 108 -14.65 4.64 -0.63
CA LEU A 108 -14.31 5.86 -1.37
C LEU A 108 -14.77 7.13 -0.64
N GLU A 109 -15.94 7.12 0.00
CA GLU A 109 -16.43 8.24 0.79
C GLU A 109 -15.51 8.55 1.97
N ARG A 110 -15.04 7.51 2.67
CA ARG A 110 -14.04 7.69 3.73
C ARG A 110 -12.73 8.21 3.16
N ALA A 111 -12.20 7.64 2.08
CA ALA A 111 -10.97 8.15 1.49
C ALA A 111 -11.04 9.66 1.18
N LEU A 112 -12.17 10.13 0.64
CA LEU A 112 -12.43 11.56 0.44
C LEU A 112 -12.47 12.37 1.74
N GLU A 113 -13.13 11.85 2.78
CA GLU A 113 -13.20 12.51 4.09
C GLU A 113 -11.81 12.73 4.70
N ALA A 114 -10.92 11.74 4.58
CA ALA A 114 -9.53 11.87 5.06
C ALA A 114 -8.64 12.72 4.14
N LYS A 115 -9.11 13.08 2.94
CA LYS A 115 -8.34 13.78 1.91
C LYS A 115 -7.05 13.04 1.54
N VAL A 116 -7.07 11.72 1.64
CA VAL A 116 -6.00 10.85 1.14
C VAL A 116 -6.06 10.80 -0.38
N ASP A 117 -4.98 10.37 -1.01
CA ASP A 117 -4.83 10.40 -2.47
C ASP A 117 -5.44 9.16 -3.14
N GLY A 118 -5.93 8.20 -2.35
CA GLY A 118 -6.54 6.98 -2.86
C GLY A 118 -6.73 5.90 -1.81
N VAL A 119 -6.99 4.69 -2.30
CA VAL A 119 -7.18 3.49 -1.49
C VAL A 119 -6.27 2.38 -1.98
N ASP A 120 -5.82 1.55 -1.04
CA ASP A 120 -5.12 0.30 -1.33
C ASP A 120 -5.98 -0.84 -0.78
N VAL A 121 -6.46 -1.74 -1.63
CA VAL A 121 -7.53 -2.67 -1.27
C VAL A 121 -7.20 -4.13 -1.57
N SER A 122 -7.83 -5.05 -0.82
CA SER A 122 -7.64 -6.48 -1.07
C SER A 122 -8.10 -6.89 -2.47
N HIS A 123 -7.29 -7.66 -3.19
CA HIS A 123 -7.62 -8.22 -4.51
C HIS A 123 -8.88 -9.10 -4.48
N SER A 124 -9.18 -9.69 -3.33
CA SER A 124 -10.37 -10.52 -3.09
C SER A 124 -11.65 -9.71 -2.90
N GLY A 125 -11.57 -8.38 -2.82
CA GLY A 125 -12.73 -7.49 -2.72
C GLY A 125 -13.43 -7.22 -4.05
N PRO A 126 -14.44 -6.32 -4.04
CA PRO A 126 -15.21 -5.93 -5.23
C PRO A 126 -14.45 -4.99 -6.19
N VAL A 127 -13.20 -5.32 -6.52
CA VAL A 127 -12.35 -4.55 -7.45
C VAL A 127 -12.84 -4.78 -8.88
N SER A 128 -13.61 -3.81 -9.38
CA SER A 128 -14.23 -3.81 -10.71
C SER A 128 -13.92 -2.51 -11.46
N ALA A 129 -14.10 -2.51 -12.78
CA ALA A 129 -13.93 -1.30 -13.59
C ALA A 129 -14.85 -0.16 -13.13
N GLN A 130 -16.06 -0.49 -12.63
CA GLN A 130 -16.98 0.50 -12.08
C GLN A 130 -16.45 1.11 -10.78
N PHE A 131 -15.88 0.29 -9.89
CA PHE A 131 -15.28 0.76 -8.64
C PHE A 131 -14.10 1.70 -8.91
N VAL A 132 -13.20 1.29 -9.81
CA VAL A 132 -12.03 2.08 -10.18
C VAL A 132 -12.43 3.39 -10.87
N ALA A 133 -13.34 3.34 -11.84
CA ALA A 133 -13.84 4.55 -12.49
C ALA A 133 -14.48 5.53 -11.48
N ALA A 134 -15.27 5.03 -10.53
CA ALA A 134 -15.86 5.86 -9.48
C ALA A 134 -14.81 6.48 -8.54
N ALA A 135 -13.67 5.80 -8.31
CA ALA A 135 -12.55 6.35 -7.57
C ALA A 135 -11.83 7.45 -8.37
N HIS A 136 -11.51 7.19 -9.64
CA HIS A 136 -10.86 8.14 -10.53
C HIS A 136 -11.70 9.41 -10.75
N GLU A 137 -13.02 9.29 -10.89
CA GLU A 137 -13.94 10.45 -10.95
C GLU A 137 -13.87 11.35 -9.71
N LYS A 138 -13.45 10.79 -8.57
CA LYS A 138 -13.25 11.50 -7.30
C LYS A 138 -11.80 11.98 -7.10
N GLY A 139 -10.92 11.74 -8.08
CA GLY A 139 -9.49 12.06 -7.99
C GLY A 139 -8.71 11.13 -7.05
N LEU A 140 -9.22 9.92 -6.80
CA LEU A 140 -8.59 8.92 -5.95
C LEU A 140 -7.95 7.83 -6.80
N GLU A 141 -6.71 7.45 -6.48
CA GLU A 141 -6.06 6.26 -7.04
C GLU A 141 -6.54 4.97 -6.34
N VAL A 142 -6.42 3.84 -7.05
CA VAL A 142 -6.74 2.51 -6.55
C VAL A 142 -5.54 1.59 -6.72
N HIS A 143 -4.95 1.21 -5.60
CA HIS A 143 -3.92 0.17 -5.51
C HIS A 143 -4.55 -1.13 -4.98
N VAL A 144 -3.93 -2.27 -5.29
CA VAL A 144 -4.46 -3.58 -4.89
C VAL A 144 -3.37 -4.49 -4.32
N TYR A 145 -3.64 -5.06 -3.15
CA TYR A 145 -2.78 -6.04 -2.47
C TYR A 145 -3.51 -7.36 -2.18
N THR A 146 -2.83 -8.49 -1.93
CA THR A 146 -1.57 -8.87 -2.55
C THR A 146 -1.93 -9.77 -3.73
N VAL A 147 -1.52 -9.40 -4.93
CA VAL A 147 -1.86 -10.14 -6.15
C VAL A 147 -0.66 -10.99 -6.56
N ASN A 148 -0.78 -12.31 -6.41
CA ASN A 148 0.30 -13.25 -6.76
C ASN A 148 -0.02 -14.11 -8.01
N GLU A 149 -1.30 -14.18 -8.38
CA GLU A 149 -1.78 -15.01 -9.48
C GLU A 149 -2.04 -14.20 -10.76
N ILE A 150 -1.67 -14.76 -11.91
CA ILE A 150 -1.80 -14.12 -13.22
C ILE A 150 -3.27 -13.76 -13.51
N ALA A 151 -4.20 -14.65 -13.14
CA ALA A 151 -5.62 -14.44 -13.38
C ALA A 151 -6.15 -13.20 -12.63
N ASP A 152 -5.73 -13.03 -11.36
CA ASP A 152 -6.11 -11.87 -10.56
C ASP A 152 -5.42 -10.60 -11.07
N ALA A 153 -4.14 -10.66 -11.42
CA ALA A 153 -3.43 -9.52 -12.00
C ALA A 153 -4.11 -9.01 -13.27
N ARG A 154 -4.44 -9.91 -14.21
CA ARG A 154 -5.17 -9.54 -15.44
C ARG A 154 -6.54 -8.94 -15.14
N ARG A 155 -7.27 -9.49 -14.15
CA ARG A 155 -8.59 -9.00 -13.75
C ARG A 155 -8.51 -7.57 -13.22
N VAL A 156 -7.60 -7.30 -12.27
CA VAL A 156 -7.50 -5.96 -11.65
C VAL A 156 -6.86 -4.95 -12.60
N MET A 157 -5.90 -5.35 -13.43
CA MET A 157 -5.39 -4.49 -14.52
C MET A 157 -6.50 -4.10 -15.50
N LYS A 158 -7.36 -5.06 -15.88
CA LYS A 158 -8.52 -4.77 -16.74
C LYS A 158 -9.54 -3.85 -16.05
N ALA A 159 -9.62 -3.87 -14.72
CA ALA A 159 -10.42 -2.92 -13.96
C ALA A 159 -9.82 -1.50 -13.99
N GLY A 160 -8.54 -1.33 -14.34
CA GLY A 160 -7.89 -0.03 -14.48
C GLY A 160 -7.16 0.46 -13.23
N VAL A 161 -6.79 -0.44 -12.32
CA VAL A 161 -6.07 -0.08 -11.07
C VAL A 161 -4.72 0.59 -11.36
N ASP A 162 -4.30 1.48 -10.47
CA ASP A 162 -3.09 2.31 -10.61
C ASP A 162 -1.83 1.57 -10.14
N GLY A 163 -1.98 0.59 -9.25
CA GLY A 163 -0.87 -0.20 -8.75
C GLY A 163 -1.26 -1.58 -8.24
N ILE A 164 -0.29 -2.49 -8.25
CA ILE A 164 -0.43 -3.86 -7.77
C ILE A 164 0.74 -4.17 -6.84
N THR A 165 0.41 -4.55 -5.59
CA THR A 165 1.35 -5.10 -4.62
C THR A 165 1.41 -6.62 -4.80
N THR A 166 2.62 -7.19 -4.92
CA THR A 166 2.85 -8.61 -5.21
C THR A 166 4.11 -9.14 -4.55
N ASP A 167 4.10 -10.41 -4.16
CA ASP A 167 5.30 -11.13 -3.69
C ASP A 167 6.14 -11.66 -4.87
N ARG A 168 5.64 -11.55 -6.12
CA ARG A 168 6.24 -12.14 -7.32
C ARG A 168 6.43 -11.12 -8.45
N PRO A 169 7.12 -9.98 -8.21
CA PRO A 169 7.15 -8.86 -9.15
C PRO A 169 7.76 -9.21 -10.51
N LEU A 170 8.93 -9.86 -10.54
CA LEU A 170 9.57 -10.24 -11.80
C LEU A 170 8.71 -11.22 -12.60
N PHE A 171 8.20 -12.25 -11.92
CA PHE A 171 7.32 -13.26 -12.54
C PHE A 171 6.06 -12.62 -13.14
N LEU A 172 5.36 -11.74 -12.41
CA LEU A 172 4.17 -11.09 -12.95
C LEU A 172 4.49 -10.22 -14.16
N ARG A 173 5.58 -9.44 -14.12
CA ARG A 173 5.99 -8.61 -15.27
C ARG A 173 6.22 -9.45 -16.52
N GLU A 174 6.97 -10.53 -16.40
CA GLU A 174 7.25 -11.43 -17.53
C GLU A 174 5.96 -12.06 -18.09
N GLN A 175 5.07 -12.56 -17.22
CA GLN A 175 3.83 -13.23 -17.64
C GLN A 175 2.77 -12.27 -18.21
N LEU A 176 2.87 -10.98 -17.87
CA LEU A 176 1.98 -9.93 -18.34
C LEU A 176 2.56 -9.13 -19.51
N GLY A 177 3.85 -9.29 -19.83
CA GLY A 177 4.53 -8.58 -20.89
C GLY A 177 4.81 -7.10 -20.57
N LEU A 178 5.18 -6.80 -19.32
CA LEU A 178 5.42 -5.44 -18.78
C LEU A 178 6.90 -5.08 -18.60
#